data_AF-A0A952RD91-F1
#
_entry.id   AF-A0A952RD91-F1
#
_cell.length_a   1.000
_cell.length_b   1.000
_cell.length_c   1.000
_cell.angle_alpha   90.00
_cell.angle_beta   90.00
_cell.angle_gamma   90.00
#
_symmetry.space_group_name_H-M   'P 1'
#
loop_
_entity.id
_entity.type
_entity.pdbx_description
1 polymer ?
#
loop_
_entity_poly.entity_id
_entity_poly.type
_entity_poly.pdbx_seq_one_letter_code
_entity_poly.pdbx_strand_id
1 'polypeptide(L)'
;MTRAVRIGLFALFIASATGCAARSDGIYADDVRALLETKAQSVSDCWANVRRADPAAAGTVTVTFRVEESTGLITNAAVEPSRTTAPEAVSQCVVSSLEGLALQPGDNRPANATYTWEL
;
A
#
# COMPACT_ATOMS: atom_id res chain seq x y z
N MET A 1 -24.44 52.74 -20.02
CA MET A 1 -25.20 52.01 -21.06
C MET A 1 -24.36 51.89 -22.31
N THR A 2 -23.79 50.72 -22.59
CA THR A 2 -23.64 50.08 -23.92
C THR A 2 -22.97 48.71 -23.74
N ARG A 3 -23.61 47.66 -24.26
CA ARG A 3 -23.19 46.26 -24.24
C ARG A 3 -22.14 46.01 -25.34
N ALA A 4 -21.21 45.08 -25.10
CA ALA A 4 -20.76 44.12 -26.11
C ALA A 4 -20.12 42.89 -25.45
N VAL A 5 -20.82 41.76 -25.55
CA VAL A 5 -20.34 40.40 -25.28
C VAL A 5 -19.52 39.94 -26.49
N ARG A 6 -18.34 39.34 -26.29
CA ARG A 6 -17.76 38.38 -27.24
C ARG A 6 -17.06 37.22 -26.50
N ILE A 7 -17.58 36.05 -26.79
CA ILE A 7 -17.14 34.70 -26.42
C ILE A 7 -15.75 34.43 -27.02
N GLY A 8 -14.86 33.84 -26.23
CA GLY A 8 -13.57 33.31 -26.66
C GLY A 8 -13.26 32.01 -25.94
N LEU A 9 -13.79 30.92 -26.49
CA LEU A 9 -13.53 29.53 -26.11
C LEU A 9 -12.04 29.20 -26.33
N PHE A 10 -11.33 28.69 -25.32
CA PHE A 10 -10.14 27.86 -25.55
C PHE A 10 -10.08 26.76 -24.50
N ALA A 11 -10.89 25.74 -24.72
CA ALA A 11 -10.66 24.42 -24.15
C ALA A 11 -9.51 23.78 -24.92
N LEU A 12 -8.42 23.42 -24.23
CA LEU A 12 -7.51 22.41 -24.75
C LEU A 12 -7.18 21.43 -23.62
N PHE A 13 -7.99 20.38 -23.58
CA PHE A 13 -7.67 19.09 -22.99
C PHE A 13 -6.35 18.58 -23.58
N ILE A 14 -5.37 18.30 -22.72
CA ILE A 14 -4.38 17.25 -22.99
C ILE A 14 -4.36 16.33 -21.76
N ALA A 15 -5.44 15.56 -21.61
CA ALA A 15 -5.40 14.33 -20.84
C ALA A 15 -4.79 13.25 -21.75
N SER A 16 -3.47 13.22 -21.86
CA SER A 16 -2.74 12.15 -22.54
C SER A 16 -2.00 11.31 -21.50
N ALA A 17 -2.72 10.39 -20.86
CA ALA A 17 -2.13 9.28 -20.13
C ALA A 17 -2.59 7.95 -20.74
N THR A 18 -2.48 7.81 -22.06
CA THR A 18 -2.49 6.49 -22.71
C THR A 18 -1.05 6.05 -22.89
N GLY A 19 -0.36 5.84 -21.78
CA GLY A 19 0.87 5.08 -21.75
C GLY A 19 0.50 3.63 -21.46
N CYS A 20 0.38 2.79 -22.49
CA CYS A 20 0.46 1.34 -22.32
C CYS A 20 1.90 0.98 -21.94
N ALA A 21 2.35 1.42 -20.77
CA ALA A 21 3.53 0.86 -20.14
C ALA A 21 3.07 -0.47 -19.53
N ALA A 22 3.36 -1.58 -20.22
CA ALA A 22 3.27 -2.88 -19.60
C ALA A 22 4.21 -2.85 -18.38
N ARG A 23 3.64 -2.90 -17.17
CA ARG A 23 4.42 -2.94 -15.93
C ARG A 23 5.20 -4.25 -15.91
N SER A 24 6.51 -4.16 -15.79
CA SER A 24 7.33 -5.34 -15.50
C SER A 24 7.11 -5.76 -14.05
N ASP A 25 7.39 -7.03 -13.75
CA ASP A 25 7.20 -7.58 -12.38
C ASP A 25 8.00 -6.78 -11.33
N GLY A 26 9.16 -6.21 -11.71
CA GLY A 26 9.97 -5.35 -10.85
C GLY A 26 9.28 -4.01 -10.51
N ILE A 27 8.69 -3.35 -11.50
CA ILE A 27 7.94 -2.10 -11.29
C ILE A 27 6.75 -2.35 -10.38
N TYR A 28 6.05 -3.46 -10.59
CA TYR A 28 4.90 -3.83 -9.77
C TYR A 28 5.28 -4.12 -8.30
N ALA A 29 6.40 -4.82 -8.07
CA ALA A 29 6.90 -5.04 -6.72
C ALA A 29 7.30 -3.75 -6.00
N ASP A 30 7.87 -2.78 -6.72
CA ASP A 30 8.22 -1.46 -6.17
C ASP A 30 6.96 -0.63 -5.86
N ASP A 31 5.94 -0.69 -6.70
CA ASP A 31 4.66 -0.02 -6.45
C ASP A 31 3.93 -0.59 -5.22
N VAL A 32 3.92 -1.91 -5.05
CA VAL A 32 3.40 -2.56 -3.83
C VAL A 32 4.23 -2.15 -2.61
N ARG A 33 5.56 -2.09 -2.73
CA ARG A 33 6.43 -1.62 -1.64
C ARG A 33 6.09 -0.19 -1.23
N ALA A 34 5.98 0.72 -2.19
CA ALA A 34 5.63 2.12 -1.94
C ALA A 34 4.26 2.25 -1.26
N LEU A 35 3.27 1.42 -1.66
CA LEU A 35 1.97 1.36 -1.01
C LEU A 35 2.08 0.92 0.45
N LEU A 36 2.86 -0.13 0.75
CA LEU A 36 3.07 -0.62 2.11
C LEU A 36 3.82 0.38 2.99
N GLU A 37 4.77 1.14 2.42
CA GLU A 37 5.50 2.20 3.12
C GLU A 37 4.57 3.32 3.61
N THR A 38 3.42 3.55 2.96
CA THR A 38 2.41 4.49 3.48
C THR A 38 1.84 4.07 4.84
N LYS A 39 2.00 2.80 5.23
CA LYS A 39 1.58 2.26 6.53
C LYS A 39 2.70 2.27 7.56
N ALA A 40 3.92 2.65 7.20
CA ALA A 40 5.08 2.63 8.11
C ALA A 40 4.82 3.38 9.42
N GLN A 41 4.18 4.55 9.36
CA GLN A 41 3.84 5.30 10.57
C GLN A 41 2.82 4.56 11.45
N SER A 42 1.76 4.01 10.85
CA SER A 42 0.74 3.24 11.59
C SER A 42 1.35 2.01 12.27
N VAL A 43 2.28 1.32 11.59
CA VAL A 43 3.02 0.18 12.14
C VAL A 43 3.94 0.63 13.28
N SER A 44 4.65 1.74 13.11
CA SER A 44 5.50 2.35 14.14
C SER A 44 4.70 2.76 15.39
N ASP A 45 3.51 3.33 15.22
CA ASP A 45 2.66 3.73 16.33
C ASP A 45 2.14 2.52 17.11
N CYS A 46 1.76 1.45 16.42
CA CYS A 46 1.37 0.19 17.05
C CYS A 46 2.51 -0.42 17.86
N TRP A 47 3.71 -0.39 17.30
CA TRP A 47 4.91 -0.81 18.00
C TRP A 47 5.19 -0.01 19.26
N ALA A 48 5.17 1.32 19.14
CA ALA A 48 5.39 2.23 20.26
C ALA A 48 4.38 1.98 21.40
N ASN A 49 3.13 1.63 21.07
CA ASN A 49 2.12 1.29 22.07
C ASN A 49 2.42 0.00 22.81
N VAL A 50 2.85 -1.06 22.12
CA VAL A 50 3.28 -2.31 22.76
C VAL A 50 4.49 -2.07 23.66
N ARG A 51 5.45 -1.24 23.22
CA ARG A 51 6.64 -0.91 24.00
C ARG A 51 6.38 -0.16 25.31
N ARG A 52 5.21 0.47 25.47
CA ARG A 52 4.83 1.07 26.77
C ARG A 52 4.56 0.00 27.83
N ALA A 53 4.07 -1.16 27.42
CA ALA A 53 3.80 -2.29 28.31
C ALA A 53 5.01 -3.24 28.39
N ASP A 54 5.73 -3.42 27.29
CA ASP A 54 6.95 -4.22 27.20
C ASP A 54 8.08 -3.43 26.51
N PRO A 55 8.90 -2.69 27.27
CA PRO A 55 9.98 -1.88 26.71
C PRO A 55 11.03 -2.68 25.91
N ALA A 56 11.10 -3.99 26.13
CA ALA A 56 12.01 -4.92 25.48
C ALA A 56 11.42 -5.57 24.22
N ALA A 57 10.16 -5.28 23.87
CA ALA A 57 9.61 -5.69 22.59
C ALA A 57 10.56 -5.20 21.48
N ALA A 58 11.07 -6.16 20.72
CA ALA A 58 11.91 -6.04 19.52
C ALA A 58 11.51 -7.14 18.52
N GLY A 59 11.84 -6.97 17.24
CA GLY A 59 11.79 -8.08 16.29
C GLY A 59 11.28 -7.71 14.90
N THR A 60 10.87 -8.75 14.19
CA THR A 60 10.41 -8.66 12.79
C THR A 60 8.99 -9.14 12.69
N VAL A 61 8.19 -8.48 11.84
CA VAL A 61 6.88 -8.99 11.40
C VAL A 61 6.98 -9.30 9.93
N THR A 62 6.81 -10.56 9.57
CA THR A 62 6.70 -10.97 8.17
C THR A 62 5.25 -11.32 7.87
N VAL A 63 4.70 -10.75 6.81
CA VAL A 63 3.35 -11.07 6.33
C VAL A 63 3.40 -11.62 4.91
N THR A 64 2.38 -12.40 4.59
CA THR A 64 2.04 -12.80 3.24
C THR A 64 0.66 -12.23 2.90
N PHE A 65 0.46 -11.85 1.66
CA PHE A 65 -0.84 -11.38 1.17
C PHE A 65 -0.94 -11.58 -0.34
N ARG A 66 -2.18 -11.49 -0.83
CA ARG A 66 -2.49 -11.49 -2.26
C ARG A 66 -2.90 -10.09 -2.68
N VAL A 67 -2.44 -9.66 -3.85
CA VAL A 67 -2.94 -8.47 -4.52
C VAL A 67 -3.86 -8.91 -5.64
N GLU A 68 -5.12 -8.50 -5.58
CA GLU A 68 -6.13 -8.88 -6.56
C GLU A 68 -5.90 -8.24 -7.92
N GLU A 69 -6.21 -9.01 -8.95
CA GLU A 69 -6.19 -8.56 -10.35
C GLU A 69 -7.16 -7.38 -10.54
N SER A 70 -6.78 -6.44 -11.40
CA SER A 70 -7.48 -5.22 -11.82
C SER A 70 -7.76 -4.19 -10.73
N THR A 71 -8.13 -4.63 -9.53
CA THR A 71 -8.49 -3.76 -8.39
C THR A 71 -7.28 -3.36 -7.56
N GLY A 72 -6.23 -4.20 -7.54
CA GLY A 72 -5.08 -4.01 -6.66
C GLY A 72 -5.38 -4.21 -5.18
N LEU A 73 -6.57 -4.70 -4.81
CA LEU A 73 -6.96 -4.87 -3.41
C LEU A 73 -6.05 -5.92 -2.74
N ILE A 74 -5.52 -5.58 -1.56
CA ILE A 74 -4.80 -6.52 -0.70
C ILE A 74 -5.82 -7.41 0.01
N THR A 75 -5.68 -8.71 -0.18
CA THR A 75 -6.52 -9.76 0.41
C THR A 75 -5.67 -10.85 1.04
N ASN A 76 -6.29 -11.67 1.91
CA ASN A 76 -5.64 -12.81 2.57
C ASN A 76 -4.34 -12.44 3.30
N ALA A 77 -4.29 -11.24 3.89
CA ALA A 77 -3.15 -10.81 4.68
C ALA A 77 -3.02 -11.67 5.94
N ALA A 78 -1.86 -12.30 6.13
CA ALA A 78 -1.58 -13.17 7.26
C ALA A 78 -0.11 -13.08 7.67
N VAL A 79 0.14 -13.25 8.97
CA VAL A 79 1.49 -13.36 9.53
C VAL A 79 2.13 -14.67 9.09
N GLU A 80 3.41 -14.65 8.75
CA GLU A 80 4.24 -15.83 8.55
C GLU A 80 4.98 -16.14 9.87
N PRO A 81 4.50 -17.13 10.67
CA PRO A 81 5.03 -17.36 12.02
C PRO A 81 6.49 -17.79 12.01
N SER A 82 6.93 -18.49 10.96
CA SER A 82 8.31 -18.98 10.85
C SER A 82 9.35 -17.86 10.66
N ARG A 83 8.92 -16.65 10.29
CA ARG A 83 9.78 -15.48 10.03
C ARG A 83 9.38 -14.24 10.85
N THR A 84 8.59 -14.44 11.90
CA THR A 84 8.10 -13.38 12.77
C THR A 84 8.61 -13.62 14.18
N THR A 85 9.24 -12.60 14.75
CA THR A 85 9.79 -12.62 16.12
C THR A 85 9.13 -11.58 17.02
N ALA A 86 8.44 -10.60 16.43
CA ALA A 86 7.72 -9.58 17.18
C ALA A 86 6.52 -10.18 17.94
N PRO A 87 6.08 -9.55 19.05
CA PRO A 87 4.90 -9.97 19.79
C PRO A 87 3.62 -10.02 18.94
N GLU A 88 2.69 -10.88 19.34
CA GLU A 88 1.43 -11.11 18.61
C GLU A 88 0.61 -9.82 18.42
N ALA A 89 0.55 -8.97 19.45
CA ALA A 89 -0.19 -7.70 19.38
C ALA A 89 0.29 -6.78 18.24
N VAL A 90 1.60 -6.82 17.95
CA VAL A 90 2.21 -6.03 16.88
C VAL A 90 1.89 -6.63 15.53
N SER A 91 1.99 -7.95 15.44
CA SER A 91 1.66 -8.72 14.25
C SER A 91 0.20 -8.51 13.82
N GLN A 92 -0.74 -8.52 14.78
CA GLN A 92 -2.16 -8.25 14.52
C GLN A 92 -2.38 -6.83 14.00
N CYS A 93 -1.74 -5.82 14.59
CA CYS A 93 -1.87 -4.46 14.07
C CYS A 93 -1.35 -4.34 12.63
N VAL A 94 -0.21 -4.93 12.32
CA VAL A 94 0.35 -4.91 10.96
C VAL A 94 -0.65 -5.50 9.97
N VAL A 95 -1.22 -6.68 10.26
CA VAL A 95 -2.23 -7.30 9.38
C VAL A 95 -3.46 -6.40 9.21
N SER A 96 -4.01 -5.85 10.29
CA SER A 96 -5.17 -4.96 10.22
C SER A 96 -4.88 -3.67 9.44
N SER A 97 -3.63 -3.18 9.43
CA SER A 97 -3.25 -1.98 8.66
C SER A 97 -3.31 -2.17 7.14
N LEU A 98 -3.32 -3.43 6.69
CA LEU A 98 -3.41 -3.81 5.28
C LEU A 98 -4.85 -3.98 4.79
N GLU A 99 -5.82 -4.06 5.71
CA GLU A 99 -7.23 -4.21 5.34
C GLU A 99 -7.71 -3.02 4.51
N GLY A 100 -8.35 -3.32 3.39
CA GLY A 100 -8.89 -2.30 2.47
C GLY A 100 -7.82 -1.53 1.69
N LEU A 101 -6.54 -1.84 1.86
CA LEU A 101 -5.47 -1.21 1.08
C LEU A 101 -5.51 -1.73 -0.35
N ALA A 102 -5.43 -0.82 -1.33
CA ALA A 102 -5.48 -1.18 -2.74
C ALA A 102 -4.39 -0.45 -3.52
N LEU A 103 -3.67 -1.20 -4.35
CA LEU A 103 -2.74 -0.64 -5.32
C LEU A 103 -3.51 0.04 -6.45
N GLN A 104 -3.12 1.27 -6.81
CA GLN A 104 -3.77 2.04 -7.86
C GLN A 104 -2.73 2.57 -8.89
N PRO A 105 -2.95 2.32 -10.19
CA PRO A 105 -3.94 1.38 -10.74
C PRO A 105 -3.58 -0.07 -10.37
N GLY A 106 -4.57 -0.94 -10.30
CA GLY A 106 -4.34 -2.38 -10.22
C GLY A 106 -3.67 -2.94 -11.49
N ASP A 107 -3.29 -4.21 -11.46
CA ASP A 107 -2.56 -4.87 -12.56
C ASP A 107 -3.41 -5.99 -13.19
N ASN A 108 -3.12 -6.34 -14.44
CA ASN A 108 -3.83 -7.40 -15.16
C ASN A 108 -3.42 -8.81 -14.72
N ARG A 109 -2.54 -8.94 -13.74
CA ARG A 109 -2.20 -10.20 -13.10
C ARG A 109 -2.30 -10.05 -11.58
N PRO A 110 -2.82 -11.08 -10.87
CA PRO A 110 -2.70 -11.09 -9.43
C PRO A 110 -1.27 -11.41 -9.00
N ALA A 111 -0.94 -11.07 -7.76
CA ALA A 111 0.36 -11.40 -7.19
C ALA A 111 0.22 -11.91 -5.75
N ASN A 112 1.11 -12.83 -5.38
CA ASN A 112 1.35 -13.17 -3.98
C ASN A 112 2.63 -12.45 -3.55
N ALA A 113 2.57 -11.74 -2.43
CA ALA A 113 3.68 -10.97 -1.91
C ALA A 113 4.02 -11.43 -0.49
N THR A 114 5.29 -11.30 -0.17
CA THR A 114 5.79 -11.35 1.20
C THR A 114 6.40 -9.99 1.49
N TYR A 115 6.12 -9.45 2.68
CA TYR A 115 6.80 -8.26 3.16
C TYR A 115 7.21 -8.43 4.62
N THR A 116 8.39 -7.91 4.96
CA THR A 116 8.94 -7.95 6.31
C THR A 116 9.17 -6.53 6.80
N TRP A 117 8.59 -6.18 7.95
CA TRP A 117 8.95 -5.00 8.71
C TRP A 117 9.96 -5.37 9.79
N GLU A 118 11.00 -4.56 9.93
CA GLU A 118 11.90 -4.56 11.07
C GLU A 118 11.50 -3.41 12.02
N LEU A 119 11.33 -3.72 13.31
CA LEU A 119 10.73 -2.83 14.31
C LEU A 119 11.65 -2.55 15.50
#